data_AF-A0A966YYH3-F1
#
_entry.id   AF-A0A966YYH3-F1
#
_cell.length_a   1.000
_cell.length_b   1.000
_cell.length_c   1.000
_cell.angle_alpha   90.00
_cell.angle_beta   90.00
_cell.angle_gamma   90.00
#
_symmetry.space_group_name_H-M   'P 1'
#
loop_
_entity.id
_entity.type
_entity.pdbx_description
1 polymer ?
#
loop_
_entity_poly.entity_id
_entity_poly.type
_entity_poly.pdbx_seq_one_letter_code
_entity_poly.pdbx_strand_id
1 'polypeptide(L)'
;MSRQLKLLQAGESVVRRVPRSVLKAVSTTIGVASRAYARGGRRQAAIHQQRVTPGLHGWKLERRVDEVYSGYATYWLESLRLPYLSRQQVDGAIAVHGYEHVEA
;
A
#
# COMPACT_ATOMS: atom_id res chain seq x y z
N MET A 1 -15.32 7.46 -23.63
CA MET A 1 -14.61 7.30 -22.34
C MET A 1 -14.83 5.89 -21.81
N SER A 2 -13.78 5.10 -21.56
CA SER A 2 -13.89 3.70 -21.14
C SER A 2 -14.46 3.57 -19.72
N ARG A 3 -15.16 2.46 -19.42
CA ARG A 3 -15.70 2.17 -18.07
C ARG A 3 -14.61 2.16 -16.98
N GLN A 4 -13.41 1.71 -17.33
CA GLN A 4 -12.26 1.66 -16.42
C GLN A 4 -11.79 3.06 -16.03
N LEU A 5 -11.77 4.01 -16.96
CA LEU A 5 -11.38 5.39 -16.69
C LEU A 5 -12.36 6.08 -15.72
N LYS A 6 -13.66 5.84 -15.90
CA LYS A 6 -14.70 6.37 -14.99
C LYS A 6 -14.57 5.79 -13.57
N LEU A 7 -14.21 4.52 -13.44
CA LEU A 7 -13.97 3.87 -12.15
C LEU A 7 -12.74 4.44 -11.44
N LEU A 8 -11.66 4.70 -12.19
CA LEU A 8 -10.46 5.36 -11.64
C LEU A 8 -10.77 6.77 -11.15
N GLN A 9 -11.44 7.59 -11.97
CA GLN A 9 -11.83 8.96 -11.61
C GLN A 9 -12.77 9.02 -10.39
N ALA A 10 -13.70 8.06 -10.29
CA ALA A 10 -14.56 7.92 -9.12
C ALA A 10 -13.73 7.54 -7.88
N GLY A 11 -12.78 6.61 -8.02
CA GLY A 11 -11.84 6.24 -6.96
C GLY A 11 -11.00 7.41 -6.47
N GLU A 12 -10.41 8.19 -7.37
CA GLU A 12 -9.63 9.39 -7.07
C GLU A 12 -10.45 10.42 -6.26
N SER A 13 -11.69 10.66 -6.66
CA SER A 13 -12.59 11.61 -6.00
C SER A 13 -12.93 11.21 -4.55
N VAL A 14 -13.07 9.91 -4.30
CA VAL A 14 -13.31 9.36 -2.97
C VAL A 14 -12.03 9.45 -2.11
N VAL A 15 -10.90 8.98 -2.63
CA VAL A 15 -9.61 8.93 -1.92
C VAL A 15 -9.15 10.30 -1.44
N ARG A 16 -9.38 11.36 -2.24
CA ARG A 16 -9.05 12.74 -1.88
C ARG A 16 -9.67 13.19 -0.54
N ARG A 17 -10.83 12.64 -0.17
CA ARG A 17 -11.57 13.04 1.05
C ARG A 17 -11.27 12.15 2.25
N VAL A 18 -10.49 11.09 2.08
CA VAL A 18 -10.20 10.13 3.16
C VAL A 18 -9.09 10.69 4.07
N PRO A 19 -9.31 10.84 5.39
CA PRO A 19 -8.26 11.19 6.34
C PRO A 19 -7.15 10.13 6.38
N ARG A 20 -5.90 10.52 6.65
CA ARG A 20 -4.75 9.60 6.73
C ARG A 20 -4.95 8.47 7.76
N SER A 21 -5.63 8.74 8.87
CA SER A 21 -5.98 7.73 9.88
C SER A 21 -6.91 6.64 9.34
N VAL A 22 -7.84 7.01 8.44
CA VAL A 22 -8.79 6.08 7.82
C VAL A 22 -8.14 5.27 6.70
N LEU A 23 -7.15 5.85 5.99
CA LEU A 23 -6.36 5.16 4.96
C LEU A 23 -5.74 3.86 5.49
N LYS A 24 -5.14 3.89 6.70
CA LYS A 24 -4.53 2.68 7.30
C LYS A 24 -5.56 1.56 7.50
N ALA A 25 -6.72 1.87 8.07
CA ALA A 25 -7.78 0.90 8.32
C ALA A 25 -8.39 0.34 7.03
N VAL A 26 -8.58 1.21 6.02
CA VAL A 26 -9.08 0.84 4.70
C VAL A 26 -8.05 -0.03 3.97
N SER A 27 -6.77 0.32 3.99
CA SER A 27 -5.70 -0.48 3.37
C SER A 27 -5.56 -1.87 3.97
N THR A 28 -5.67 -2.00 5.30
CA THR A 28 -5.63 -3.33 5.94
C THR A 28 -6.82 -4.17 5.52
N THR A 29 -8.03 -3.60 5.53
CA THR A 29 -9.24 -4.32 5.12
C THR A 29 -9.19 -4.72 3.64
N ILE A 30 -8.79 -3.80 2.76
CA ILE A 30 -8.62 -4.08 1.33
C ILE A 30 -7.52 -5.13 1.12
N GLY A 31 -6.38 -5.01 1.80
CA GLY A 31 -5.26 -5.94 1.67
C GLY A 31 -5.67 -7.38 2.04
N VAL A 32 -6.34 -7.55 3.18
CA VAL A 32 -6.85 -8.86 3.62
C VAL A 32 -7.88 -9.41 2.62
N ALA A 33 -8.80 -8.59 2.12
CA ALA A 33 -9.79 -9.01 1.11
C ALA A 33 -9.15 -9.37 -0.24
N SER A 34 -8.10 -8.64 -0.65
CA SER A 34 -7.37 -8.84 -1.91
C SER A 34 -6.71 -10.22 -1.99
N ARG A 35 -6.32 -10.77 -0.85
CA ARG A 35 -5.75 -12.12 -0.73
C ARG A 35 -6.67 -13.20 -1.26
N ALA A 36 -7.99 -13.04 -1.10
CA ALA A 36 -8.99 -14.00 -1.57
C ALA A 36 -9.07 -14.05 -3.10
N TYR A 37 -8.86 -12.92 -3.76
CA TYR A 37 -8.88 -12.79 -5.23
C TYR A 37 -7.53 -13.13 -5.88
N ALA A 38 -6.42 -12.96 -5.17
CA ALA A 38 -5.06 -13.15 -5.68
C ALA A 38 -4.45 -14.52 -5.31
N ARG A 39 -5.16 -15.63 -5.53
CA ARG A 39 -4.68 -16.99 -5.15
C ARG A 39 -3.26 -17.31 -5.66
N GLY A 40 -2.92 -16.94 -6.89
CA GLY A 40 -1.57 -17.09 -7.44
C GLY A 40 -0.54 -16.16 -6.79
N GLY A 41 -0.92 -14.92 -6.46
CA GLY A 41 -0.04 -13.95 -5.80
C GLY A 41 0.29 -14.32 -4.36
N ARG A 42 -0.66 -14.90 -3.62
CA ARG A 42 -0.45 -15.24 -2.20
C ARG A 42 0.70 -16.23 -2.02
N ARG A 43 0.75 -17.25 -2.88
CA ARG A 43 1.82 -18.27 -2.85
C ARG A 43 3.19 -17.63 -3.08
N GLN A 44 3.29 -16.73 -4.06
CA GLN A 44 4.54 -16.03 -4.36
C GLN A 44 4.97 -15.11 -3.21
N ALA A 45 4.02 -14.35 -2.63
CA ALA A 45 4.27 -13.53 -1.44
C ALA A 45 4.82 -14.39 -0.29
N ALA A 46 4.21 -15.54 -0.01
CA ALA A 46 4.67 -16.45 1.02
C ALA A 46 6.11 -16.95 0.77
N ILE A 47 6.41 -17.41 -0.44
CA ILE A 47 7.75 -17.85 -0.83
C ILE A 47 8.78 -16.73 -0.64
N HIS A 48 8.47 -15.50 -1.07
CA HIS A 48 9.37 -14.36 -0.92
C HIS A 48 9.61 -14.03 0.55
N GLN A 49 8.57 -14.03 1.39
CA GLN A 49 8.72 -13.74 2.81
C GLN A 49 9.56 -14.82 3.53
N GLN A 50 9.46 -16.08 3.12
CA GLN A 50 10.30 -17.16 3.66
C GLN A 50 11.76 -17.07 3.21
N ARG A 51 12.04 -16.54 2.02
CA ARG A 51 13.41 -16.29 1.56
C ARG A 51 14.07 -15.14 2.32
N VAL A 52 13.31 -14.07 2.60
CA VAL A 52 13.78 -12.91 3.36
C VAL A 52 13.94 -13.25 4.84
N THR A 53 13.02 -14.04 5.40
CA THR A 53 13.05 -14.47 6.80
C THR A 53 12.96 -15.99 6.88
N PRO A 54 14.10 -16.69 6.79
CA PRO A 54 14.14 -18.14 6.94
C PRO A 54 13.49 -18.57 8.26
N GLY A 55 12.68 -19.65 8.23
CA GLY A 55 11.95 -20.13 9.41
C GLY A 55 10.57 -19.51 9.62
N LEU A 56 10.13 -18.57 8.78
CA LEU A 56 8.78 -18.00 8.84
C LEU A 56 7.72 -19.02 8.35
N HIS A 57 6.85 -19.49 9.26
CA HIS A 57 5.83 -20.51 8.96
C HIS A 57 4.52 -20.26 9.73
N GLY A 58 3.48 -21.04 9.39
CA GLY A 58 2.19 -21.04 10.08
C GLY A 58 1.55 -19.65 10.12
N TRP A 59 0.93 -19.30 11.26
CA TRP A 59 0.21 -18.04 11.43
C TRP A 59 1.10 -16.80 11.22
N LYS A 60 2.40 -16.88 11.54
CA LYS A 60 3.33 -15.76 11.35
C LYS A 60 3.55 -15.47 9.88
N LEU A 61 3.64 -16.51 9.05
CA LEU A 61 3.72 -16.38 7.60
C LEU A 61 2.44 -15.78 7.03
N GLU A 62 1.28 -16.24 7.50
CA GLU A 62 -0.02 -15.72 7.06
C GLU A 62 -0.16 -14.22 7.38
N ARG A 63 0.15 -13.82 8.61
CA ARG A 63 0.15 -12.41 9.00
C ARG A 63 1.10 -11.58 8.15
N ARG A 64 2.31 -12.08 7.86
CA ARG A 64 3.28 -11.36 7.05
C ARG A 64 2.82 -11.22 5.60
N VAL A 65 2.14 -12.23 5.05
CA VAL A 65 1.51 -12.13 3.73
C VAL A 65 0.40 -11.08 3.74
N ASP A 66 -0.43 -11.04 4.78
CA ASP A 66 -1.48 -10.02 4.91
C ASP A 66 -0.88 -8.60 5.02
N GLU A 67 0.24 -8.44 5.74
CA GLU A 67 1.02 -7.19 5.81
C GLU A 67 1.53 -6.76 4.42
N VAL A 68 1.99 -7.70 3.58
CA VAL A 68 2.41 -7.41 2.19
C VAL A 68 1.24 -6.85 1.37
N TYR A 69 0.08 -7.50 1.42
CA TYR A 69 -1.09 -7.04 0.66
C TYR A 69 -1.64 -5.72 1.20
N SER A 70 -1.64 -5.52 2.52
CA SER A 70 -1.99 -4.25 3.13
C SER A 70 -1.05 -3.14 2.67
N GLY A 71 0.26 -3.38 2.65
CA GLY A 71 1.26 -2.42 2.19
C GLY A 71 1.05 -2.04 0.72
N TYR A 72 0.76 -3.02 -0.15
CA TYR A 72 0.50 -2.76 -1.56
C TYR A 72 -0.80 -1.95 -1.76
N ALA A 73 -1.84 -2.25 -0.97
CA ALA A 73 -3.07 -1.47 -0.97
C ALA A 73 -2.82 -0.02 -0.49
N THR A 74 -2.01 0.17 0.55
CA THR A 74 -1.58 1.52 0.99
C THR A 74 -0.86 2.26 -0.12
N TYR A 75 0.13 1.63 -0.78
CA TYR A 75 0.86 2.23 -1.89
C TYR A 75 -0.06 2.77 -2.99
N TRP A 76 -1.04 1.96 -3.43
CA TRP A 76 -1.97 2.40 -4.48
C TRP A 76 -2.86 3.55 -4.02
N LEU A 77 -3.41 3.48 -2.80
CA LEU A 77 -4.24 4.55 -2.28
C LEU A 77 -3.45 5.86 -2.08
N GLU A 78 -2.22 5.79 -1.60
CA GLU A 78 -1.35 6.96 -1.47
C GLU A 78 -0.95 7.53 -2.83
N SER A 79 -0.65 6.66 -3.80
CA SER A 79 -0.36 7.08 -5.18
C SER A 79 -1.54 7.81 -5.83
N LEU A 80 -2.77 7.34 -5.62
CA LEU A 80 -3.98 8.03 -6.10
C LEU A 80 -4.21 9.37 -5.41
N ARG A 81 -3.77 9.51 -4.15
CA ARG A 81 -3.89 10.75 -3.39
C ARG A 81 -2.80 11.76 -3.75
N LEU A 82 -1.61 11.30 -4.13
CA LEU A 82 -0.40 12.10 -4.30
C LEU A 82 -0.58 13.33 -5.21
N PRO A 83 -1.25 13.27 -6.38
CA PRO A 83 -1.45 14.43 -7.24
C PRO A 83 -2.24 15.58 -6.61
N TYR A 84 -2.96 15.31 -5.52
CA TYR A 84 -3.79 16.29 -4.81
C TYR A 84 -3.14 16.81 -3.53
N LEU A 85 -1.90 16.40 -3.23
CA LEU A 85 -1.13 16.93 -2.11
C LEU A 85 -0.27 18.10 -2.58
N SER A 86 -0.25 19.18 -1.80
CA SER A 86 0.75 20.23 -1.98
C SER A 86 2.13 19.74 -1.54
N ARG A 87 3.18 20.38 -2.08
CA ARG A 87 4.58 20.07 -1.70
C ARG A 87 4.80 20.13 -0.19
N GLN A 88 4.30 21.17 0.48
CA GLN A 88 4.38 21.32 1.93
C GLN A 88 3.72 20.17 2.70
N GLN A 89 2.60 19.62 2.21
CA GLN A 89 1.92 18.48 2.84
C GLN A 89 2.67 17.15 2.67
N VAL A 90 3.50 17.05 1.64
CA VAL A 90 4.38 15.90 1.41
C VAL A 90 5.62 16.05 2.30
N ASP A 91 6.29 17.20 2.24
CA ASP A 91 7.50 17.49 3.02
C ASP A 91 7.24 17.36 4.52
N GLY A 92 6.11 17.89 5.02
CA GLY A 92 5.74 17.79 6.43
C GLY A 92 5.30 16.40 6.90
N ALA A 93 5.23 15.41 6.00
CA ALA A 93 4.80 14.05 6.30
C ALA A 93 5.92 13.00 6.17
N ILE A 94 7.11 13.39 5.72
CA ILE A 94 8.23 12.49 5.43
C ILE A 94 9.44 12.98 6.23
N ALA A 95 10.16 12.05 6.85
CA ALA A 95 11.50 12.28 7.35
C ALA A 95 12.49 11.63 6.39
N VAL A 96 13.51 12.38 5.97
CA VAL A 96 14.59 11.87 5.13
C VAL A 96 15.84 11.71 5.98
N HIS A 97 16.43 10.53 5.97
CA HIS A 97 17.66 10.21 6.69
C HIS A 97 18.78 9.93 5.67
N GLY A 98 19.99 10.44 5.91
CA GLY A 98 21.12 10.27 4.98
C GLY A 98 21.07 11.22 3.76
N TYR A 99 20.30 12.31 3.84
CA TYR A 99 20.20 13.28 2.73
C TYR A 99 21.50 14.07 2.52
N GLU A 100 22.32 14.17 3.57
CA GLU A 100 23.68 14.73 3.55
C GLU A 100 24.64 13.99 2.60
N HIS A 101 24.28 12.78 2.15
CA HIS A 101 25.05 12.04 1.15
C HIS A 101 24.65 12.38 -0.29
N VAL A 102 23.61 13.19 -0.47
CA VAL A 102 23.04 13.60 -1.77
C VAL A 102 23.24 15.08 -2.03
N GLU A 103 23.15 15.92 -0.99
CA GLU A 103 23.51 17.33 -1.09
C GLU A 103 25.05 17.46 -1.21
N ALA A 104 25.50 18.09 -2.30
CA ALA A 104 26.90 18.42 -2.54
C ALA A 104 27.23 19.83 -2.04
#